data_AF-A0A257K582-F1
#
_entry.id   AF-A0A257K582-F1
#
_cell.length_a   1.000
_cell.length_b   1.000
_cell.length_c   1.000
_cell.angle_alpha   90.00
_cell.angle_beta   90.00
_cell.angle_gamma   90.00
#
_symmetry.space_group_name_H-M   'P 1'
#
loop_
_entity.id
_entity.type
_entity.pdbx_description
1 polymer ?
#
loop_
_entity_poly.entity_id
_entity_poly.type
_entity_poly.pdbx_seq_one_letter_code
_entity_poly.pdbx_strand_id
1 'polypeptide(L)'
;MQNSKFILLFILTVSSAFGQNVTNPLPALEKEVIQCIKENSNEEVNCYKEYYQELQFWETEVFDAVFEMLSKDKTEDEKTAFTAKQTAWKESTYWFFTKTMKEFQKKHPNKFVWDKDPKLKADAIVFYQKNTKYYIDRISYLLSLVAIK
;
A
#
# COMPACT_ATOMS: atom_id res chain seq x y z
N MET A 1 -1.09 -13.81 -31.00
CA MET A 1 -1.11 -14.75 -29.87
C MET A 1 -0.58 -14.02 -28.66
N GLN A 2 -1.48 -13.56 -27.81
CA GLN A 2 -1.17 -12.69 -26.68
C GLN A 2 -1.26 -13.56 -25.42
N ASN A 3 -0.12 -14.09 -25.00
CA ASN A 3 -0.02 -14.83 -23.74
C ASN A 3 0.00 -13.82 -22.60
N SER A 4 -1.17 -13.28 -22.23
CA SER A 4 -1.34 -12.61 -20.95
C SER A 4 -1.20 -13.67 -19.87
N LYS A 5 -0.04 -13.76 -19.23
CA LYS A 5 0.14 -14.51 -18.00
C LYS A 5 -0.56 -13.74 -16.90
N PHE A 6 -1.80 -14.13 -16.60
CA PHE A 6 -2.46 -13.79 -15.34
C PHE A 6 -1.55 -14.30 -14.21
N ILE A 7 -0.97 -13.39 -13.43
CA ILE A 7 -0.37 -13.75 -12.14
C ILE A 7 -1.55 -14.04 -11.22
N LEU A 8 -1.79 -15.32 -10.97
CA LEU A 8 -2.79 -15.80 -10.02
C LEU A 8 -2.42 -15.31 -8.61
N LEU A 9 -3.27 -14.46 -8.04
CA LEU A 9 -3.34 -14.22 -6.61
C LEU A 9 -3.67 -15.54 -5.91
N PHE A 10 -2.64 -16.17 -5.33
CA PHE A 10 -2.78 -17.34 -4.49
C PHE A 10 -3.21 -16.89 -3.09
N ILE A 11 -4.52 -16.66 -2.91
CA ILE A 11 -5.14 -16.52 -1.58
C ILE A 11 -5.26 -17.94 -1.01
N LEU A 12 -4.16 -18.46 -0.44
CA LEU A 12 -4.20 -19.66 0.38
C LEU A 12 -4.52 -19.26 1.82
N THR A 13 -5.79 -19.45 2.17
CA THR A 13 -6.29 -19.98 3.45
C THR A 13 -5.28 -20.00 4.59
N VAL A 14 -5.12 -18.87 5.30
CA VAL A 14 -4.53 -18.91 6.64
C VAL A 14 -5.67 -19.25 7.60
N SER A 15 -5.73 -20.53 7.95
CA SER A 15 -6.56 -21.04 9.03
C SER A 15 -6.34 -20.23 10.30
N SER A 16 -7.44 -19.89 10.97
CA SER A 16 -7.51 -19.21 12.26
C SER A 16 -6.75 -19.97 13.34
N ALA A 17 -5.46 -19.68 13.50
CA ALA A 17 -4.68 -20.03 14.68
C ALA A 17 -4.70 -18.84 15.65
N PHE A 18 -5.42 -19.00 16.76
CA PHE A 18 -5.41 -18.09 17.89
C PHE A 18 -3.98 -17.91 18.41
N GLY A 19 -3.44 -16.71 18.14
CA GLY A 19 -2.06 -16.31 18.39
C GLY A 19 -1.66 -15.22 17.41
N GLN A 20 -2.47 -14.15 17.32
CA GLN A 20 -2.32 -13.09 16.32
C GLN A 20 -1.07 -12.24 16.58
N ASN A 21 0.08 -12.71 16.09
CA ASN A 21 1.13 -11.77 15.70
C ASN A 21 0.65 -11.06 14.44
N VAL A 22 0.65 -9.73 14.44
CA VAL A 22 0.41 -8.97 13.20
C VAL A 22 1.59 -9.28 12.28
N THR A 23 1.35 -10.05 11.22
CA THR A 23 2.37 -10.31 10.20
C THR A 23 2.80 -8.98 9.59
N ASN A 24 4.09 -8.67 9.61
CA ASN A 24 4.64 -7.53 8.89
C ASN A 24 4.73 -7.88 7.39
N PRO A 25 3.89 -7.29 6.51
CA PRO A 25 3.87 -7.66 5.09
C PRO A 25 5.01 -7.00 4.30
N LEU A 26 5.63 -5.94 4.83
CA LEU A 26 6.54 -5.07 4.09
C LEU A 26 7.74 -5.81 3.46
N PRO A 27 8.45 -6.71 4.18
CA PRO A 27 9.62 -7.39 3.60
C PRO A 27 9.26 -8.32 2.43
N ALA A 28 8.09 -8.97 2.50
CA ALA A 28 7.62 -9.86 1.44
C ALA A 28 7.22 -9.05 0.20
N LEU A 29 6.41 -8.01 0.38
CA LEU A 29 5.98 -7.15 -0.73
C LEU A 29 7.16 -6.43 -1.41
N GLU A 30 8.15 -5.96 -0.62
CA GLU A 30 9.36 -5.35 -1.18
C GLU A 30 10.15 -6.34 -2.05
N LYS A 31 10.28 -7.59 -1.59
CA LYS A 31 10.92 -8.65 -2.37
C LYS A 31 10.16 -8.93 -3.67
N GLU A 32 8.83 -8.98 -3.62
CA GLU A 32 7.97 -9.23 -4.77
C GLU A 32 8.07 -8.13 -5.82
N VAL A 33 8.02 -6.85 -5.43
CA VAL A 33 8.16 -5.74 -6.39
C VAL A 33 9.56 -5.72 -7.02
N ILE A 34 10.62 -5.98 -6.25
CA ILE A 34 11.98 -6.08 -6.78
C ILE A 34 12.08 -7.23 -7.79
N GLN A 35 11.45 -8.37 -7.51
CA GLN A 35 11.42 -9.50 -8.42
C GLN A 35 10.63 -9.17 -9.70
N CYS A 36 9.46 -8.53 -9.58
CA CYS A 36 8.67 -8.10 -10.72
C CYS A 36 9.47 -7.18 -11.66
N ILE A 37 10.18 -6.20 -11.11
CA ILE A 37 10.99 -5.26 -11.90
C ILE A 37 12.15 -5.98 -12.62
N LYS A 38 12.78 -6.96 -11.96
CA LYS A 38 13.85 -7.77 -12.57
C LYS A 38 13.34 -8.61 -13.74
N GLU A 39 12.17 -9.22 -13.60
CA GLU A 39 11.58 -10.09 -14.62
C GLU A 39 10.92 -9.29 -15.76
N ASN A 40 10.44 -8.08 -15.47
CA ASN A 40 9.61 -7.28 -16.37
C ASN A 40 10.10 -5.82 -16.46
N SER A 41 11.37 -5.59 -16.77
CA SER A 41 11.98 -4.24 -16.79
C SER A 41 11.27 -3.23 -17.71
N ASN A 42 10.62 -3.72 -18.77
CA ASN A 42 9.83 -2.90 -19.69
C ASN A 42 8.47 -2.48 -19.11
N GLU A 43 8.01 -3.16 -18.06
CA GLU A 43 6.73 -2.92 -17.36
C GLU A 43 6.93 -2.46 -15.91
N GLU A 44 8.09 -1.91 -15.59
CA GLU A 44 8.45 -1.43 -14.25
C GLU A 44 7.39 -0.52 -13.60
N VAL A 45 6.72 0.33 -14.37
CA VAL A 45 5.62 1.18 -13.88
C VAL A 45 4.42 0.34 -13.39
N ASN A 46 4.11 -0.78 -14.07
CA ASN A 46 3.06 -1.70 -13.65
C ASN A 46 3.43 -2.36 -12.33
N CYS A 47 4.68 -2.83 -12.18
CA CYS A 47 5.16 -3.40 -10.91
C CYS A 47 5.00 -2.42 -9.74
N TYR A 48 5.37 -1.15 -9.93
CA TYR A 48 5.19 -0.13 -8.88
C TYR A 48 3.71 0.19 -8.60
N LYS A 49 2.87 0.20 -9.62
CA LYS A 49 1.43 0.40 -9.47
C LYS A 49 0.80 -0.74 -8.68
N GLU A 50 1.11 -1.99 -9.02
CA GLU A 50 0.60 -3.18 -8.31
C GLU A 50 1.09 -3.18 -6.87
N TYR A 51 2.37 -2.89 -6.63
CA TYR A 51 2.90 -2.76 -5.27
C TYR A 51 2.19 -1.68 -4.46
N TYR A 52 1.91 -0.53 -5.06
CA TYR A 52 1.10 0.51 -4.43
C TYR A 52 -0.29 -0.01 -4.04
N GLN A 53 -0.98 -0.74 -4.91
CA GLN A 53 -2.31 -1.31 -4.65
C GLN A 53 -2.29 -2.37 -3.53
N GLU A 54 -1.29 -3.26 -3.54
CA GLU A 54 -1.10 -4.26 -2.48
C GLU A 54 -0.89 -3.60 -1.12
N LEU A 55 -0.14 -2.49 -1.05
CA LEU A 55 0.02 -1.75 0.19
C LEU A 55 -1.29 -1.12 0.70
N GLN A 56 -2.23 -0.76 -0.17
CA GLN A 56 -3.54 -0.26 0.27
C GLN A 56 -4.36 -1.37 0.94
N PHE A 57 -4.31 -2.58 0.38
CA PHE A 57 -4.95 -3.76 0.95
C PHE A 57 -4.32 -4.09 2.32
N TRP A 58 -3.00 -4.25 2.36
CA TRP A 58 -2.28 -4.61 3.58
C TRP A 58 -2.36 -3.55 4.68
N GLU A 59 -2.51 -2.27 4.35
CA GLU A 59 -2.75 -1.25 5.37
C GLU A 59 -4.07 -1.49 6.11
N THR A 60 -5.12 -1.92 5.40
CA THR A 60 -6.42 -2.24 6.04
C THR A 60 -6.29 -3.48 6.92
N GLU A 61 -5.68 -4.56 6.41
CA GLU A 61 -5.46 -5.79 7.18
C GLU A 61 -4.63 -5.55 8.45
N VAL A 62 -3.56 -4.76 8.35
CA VAL A 62 -2.71 -4.40 9.49
C VAL A 62 -3.47 -3.52 10.48
N PHE A 63 -4.26 -2.55 10.00
CA PHE A 63 -5.10 -1.73 10.87
C PHE A 63 -6.09 -2.58 11.65
N ASP A 64 -6.81 -3.48 10.99
CA ASP A 64 -7.84 -4.31 11.63
C ASP A 64 -7.23 -5.23 12.69
N ALA A 65 -6.09 -5.87 12.38
CA ALA A 65 -5.36 -6.70 13.34
C ALA A 65 -4.84 -5.89 14.55
N VAL A 66 -4.25 -4.71 14.31
CA VAL A 66 -3.77 -3.82 15.38
C VAL A 66 -4.94 -3.32 16.22
N PHE A 67 -6.06 -2.96 15.60
CA PHE A 67 -7.26 -2.52 16.28
C PHE A 67 -7.81 -3.63 17.19
N GLU A 68 -7.93 -4.86 16.70
CA GLU A 68 -8.38 -6.01 17.49
C GLU A 68 -7.47 -6.24 18.71
N MET A 69 -6.15 -6.19 18.52
CA MET A 69 -5.18 -6.38 19.61
C MET A 69 -5.25 -5.29 20.67
N LEU A 70 -5.37 -4.03 20.26
CA LEU A 70 -5.37 -2.90 21.18
C LEU A 70 -6.72 -2.67 21.87
N SER A 71 -7.82 -3.17 21.29
CA SER A 71 -9.19 -2.85 21.74
C SER A 71 -9.74 -3.78 22.83
N LYS A 72 -9.05 -4.87 23.18
CA LYS A 72 -9.53 -5.88 24.15
C LYS A 72 -9.93 -5.28 25.51
N ASP A 73 -9.19 -4.29 25.98
CA ASP A 73 -9.39 -3.65 27.28
C ASP A 73 -9.75 -2.16 27.17
N LYS A 74 -10.27 -1.73 26.01
CA LYS A 74 -10.56 -0.31 25.71
C LYS A 74 -12.03 0.02 25.83
N THR A 75 -12.30 1.25 26.26
CA THR A 75 -13.65 1.83 26.25
C THR A 75 -14.13 2.08 24.81
N GLU A 76 -15.45 2.15 24.61
CA GLU A 76 -16.02 2.48 23.30
C GLU A 76 -15.58 3.86 22.78
N ASP A 77 -15.37 4.82 23.68
CA ASP A 77 -14.84 6.14 23.32
C ASP A 77 -13.40 6.05 22.79
N GLU A 78 -12.55 5.24 23.43
CA GLU A 78 -11.18 5.00 22.97
C GLU A 78 -11.14 4.28 21.62
N LYS A 79 -12.01 3.27 21.43
CA LYS A 79 -12.15 2.56 20.14
C LYS A 79 -12.60 3.52 19.05
N THR A 80 -13.61 4.34 19.34
CA THR A 80 -14.12 5.37 18.42
C THR A 80 -13.05 6.38 18.05
N ALA A 81 -12.26 6.84 19.02
CA ALA A 81 -11.15 7.75 18.78
C ALA A 81 -10.06 7.12 17.89
N PHE A 82 -9.79 5.82 18.04
CA PHE A 82 -8.84 5.10 17.19
C PHE A 82 -9.36 4.98 15.75
N THR A 83 -10.62 4.59 15.56
CA THR A 83 -11.26 4.53 14.24
C THR A 83 -11.34 5.90 13.58
N ALA A 84 -11.63 6.97 14.33
CA ALA A 84 -11.63 8.33 13.79
C ALA A 84 -10.26 8.75 13.23
N LYS A 85 -9.16 8.35 13.89
CA LYS A 85 -7.80 8.56 13.38
C LYS A 85 -7.54 7.80 12.08
N GLN A 86 -8.11 6.60 11.93
CA GLN A 86 -8.03 5.84 10.68
C GLN A 86 -8.80 6.52 9.55
N THR A 87 -10.02 6.99 9.81
CA THR A 87 -10.81 7.74 8.84
C THR A 87 -10.08 9.01 8.39
N ALA A 88 -9.57 9.81 9.33
CA ALA A 88 -8.80 11.01 9.01
C ALA A 88 -7.54 10.71 8.20
N TRP A 89 -6.84 9.61 8.52
CA TRP A 89 -5.70 9.17 7.72
C TRP A 89 -6.12 8.76 6.30
N LYS A 90 -7.19 7.97 6.14
CA LYS A 90 -7.73 7.59 4.81
C LYS A 90 -8.11 8.82 3.99
N GLU A 91 -8.75 9.83 4.57
CA GLU A 91 -9.03 11.10 3.89
C GLU A 91 -7.75 11.80 3.43
N SER A 92 -6.70 11.79 4.27
CA SER A 92 -5.41 12.38 3.91
C SER A 92 -4.69 11.63 2.79
N THR A 93 -4.95 10.33 2.57
CA THR A 93 -4.41 9.59 1.42
C THR A 93 -4.92 10.16 0.09
N TYR A 94 -6.21 10.51 0.01
CA TYR A 94 -6.80 11.14 -1.18
C TYR A 94 -6.13 12.47 -1.51
N TRP A 95 -5.88 13.30 -0.47
CA TRP A 95 -5.18 14.57 -0.63
C TRP A 95 -3.74 14.38 -1.07
N PHE A 96 -3.03 13.40 -0.50
CA PHE A 96 -1.65 13.09 -0.86
C PHE A 96 -1.52 12.59 -2.30
N PHE A 97 -2.41 11.68 -2.73
CA PHE A 97 -2.50 11.22 -4.11
C PHE A 97 -2.79 12.38 -5.07
N THR A 98 -3.78 13.22 -4.75
CA THR A 98 -4.14 14.38 -5.56
C THR A 98 -2.99 15.38 -5.66
N LYS A 99 -2.28 15.63 -4.56
CA LYS A 99 -1.09 16.49 -4.54
C LYS A 99 0.00 15.94 -5.47
N THR A 100 0.33 14.66 -5.35
CA THR A 100 1.38 14.04 -6.18
C THR A 100 0.97 13.96 -7.66
N MET A 101 -0.32 13.80 -7.94
CA MET A 101 -0.84 13.86 -9.32
C MET A 101 -0.71 15.28 -9.89
N LYS A 102 -1.02 16.32 -9.10
CA LYS A 102 -0.79 17.73 -9.51
C LYS A 102 0.69 18.02 -9.75
N GLU A 103 1.60 17.47 -8.94
CA GLU A 103 3.05 17.58 -9.15
C GLU A 103 3.47 16.94 -10.49
N PHE A 104 2.92 15.76 -10.81
CA PHE A 104 3.14 15.10 -12.10
C PHE A 104 2.59 15.94 -13.26
N GLN A 105 1.34 16.40 -13.16
CA GLN A 105 0.66 17.19 -14.20
C GLN A 105 1.29 18.57 -14.42
N LYS A 106 1.96 19.14 -13.41
CA LYS A 106 2.76 20.36 -13.58
C LYS A 106 3.92 20.15 -14.56
N LYS A 107 4.52 18.96 -14.57
CA LYS A 107 5.58 18.58 -15.52
C LYS A 107 5.01 18.10 -16.86
N HIS A 108 3.86 17.42 -16.81
CA HIS A 108 3.21 16.79 -17.96
C HIS A 108 1.75 17.27 -18.07
N PRO A 109 1.50 18.47 -18.62
CA PRO A 109 0.16 19.03 -18.71
C PRO A 109 -0.82 18.10 -19.44
N ASN A 110 -2.02 17.93 -18.87
CA ASN A 110 -3.09 17.06 -19.39
C ASN A 110 -2.74 15.56 -19.51
N LYS A 111 -1.66 15.11 -18.86
CA LYS A 111 -1.28 13.70 -18.80
C LYS A 111 -1.57 13.09 -17.44
N PHE A 112 -1.70 11.77 -17.43
CA PHE A 112 -1.82 10.97 -16.22
C PHE A 112 -0.70 9.94 -16.12
N VAL A 113 -0.43 9.49 -14.90
CA VAL A 113 0.66 8.53 -14.60
C VAL A 113 0.43 7.14 -15.19
N TRP A 114 -0.77 6.85 -15.68
CA TRP A 114 -1.15 5.60 -16.35
C TRP A 114 -1.23 5.74 -17.87
N ASP A 115 -0.89 6.91 -18.42
CA ASP A 115 -0.81 7.08 -19.88
C ASP A 115 0.39 6.30 -20.43
N LYS A 116 0.22 5.68 -21.61
CA LYS A 116 1.22 4.79 -22.24
C LYS A 116 2.37 5.51 -22.96
N ASP A 117 2.65 6.77 -22.61
CA ASP A 117 3.71 7.56 -23.24
C ASP A 117 5.08 7.26 -22.58
N PRO A 118 6.07 6.73 -23.32
CA PRO A 118 7.38 6.39 -22.77
C PRO A 118 8.11 7.54 -22.07
N LYS A 119 7.85 8.80 -22.47
CA LYS A 119 8.46 9.99 -21.86
C LYS A 119 7.99 10.22 -20.42
N LEU A 120 6.88 9.60 -20.03
CA LEU A 120 6.30 9.72 -18.69
C LEU A 120 6.88 8.71 -17.70
N LYS A 121 7.56 7.64 -18.19
CA LYS A 121 7.96 6.48 -17.39
C LYS A 121 8.67 6.87 -16.08
N ALA A 122 9.70 7.71 -16.17
CA ALA A 122 10.50 8.09 -15.01
C ALA A 122 9.68 8.86 -13.95
N ASP A 123 8.86 9.82 -14.37
CA ASP A 123 8.02 10.58 -13.43
C ASP A 123 6.84 9.76 -12.89
N ALA A 124 6.32 8.79 -13.66
CA ALA A 124 5.31 7.85 -13.19
C ALA A 124 5.88 6.91 -12.11
N ILE A 125 7.12 6.43 -12.27
CA ILE A 125 7.82 5.66 -11.23
C ILE A 125 7.94 6.49 -9.95
N VAL A 126 8.43 7.73 -10.04
CA VAL A 126 8.55 8.63 -8.88
C VAL A 126 7.19 8.87 -8.21
N PHE A 127 6.13 9.02 -8.99
CA PHE A 127 4.77 9.16 -8.46
C PHE A 127 4.37 7.95 -7.60
N TYR A 128 4.51 6.72 -8.13
CA TYR A 128 4.13 5.52 -7.39
C TYR A 128 5.03 5.31 -6.18
N GLN A 129 6.35 5.50 -6.30
CA GLN A 129 7.27 5.41 -5.16
C GLN A 129 6.91 6.36 -4.01
N LYS A 130 6.52 7.61 -4.30
CA LYS A 130 6.06 8.57 -3.29
C LYS A 130 4.79 8.09 -2.57
N ASN A 131 3.81 7.58 -3.33
CA ASN A 131 2.54 7.10 -2.77
C ASN A 131 2.74 5.79 -1.99
N THR A 132 3.52 4.85 -2.50
CA THR A 132 3.96 3.64 -1.80
C THR A 132 4.62 3.99 -0.47
N LYS A 133 5.57 4.94 -0.43
CA LYS A 133 6.23 5.36 0.82
C LYS A 133 5.24 5.82 1.87
N TYR A 134 4.20 6.56 1.47
CA TYR A 134 3.16 7.02 2.39
C TYR A 134 2.44 5.87 3.10
N TYR A 135 2.16 4.77 2.38
CA TYR A 135 1.56 3.56 2.96
C TYR A 135 2.57 2.75 3.78
N ILE A 136 3.83 2.62 3.33
CA ILE A 136 4.90 1.95 4.10
C ILE A 136 5.06 2.62 5.48
N ASP A 137 5.12 3.96 5.51
CA ASP A 137 5.28 4.73 6.75
C ASP A 137 4.06 4.50 7.68
N ARG A 138 2.85 4.41 7.12
CA ARG A 138 1.63 4.10 7.89
C ARG A 138 1.63 2.69 8.46
N ILE A 139 1.90 1.67 7.63
CA ILE A 139 1.95 0.27 8.06
C ILE A 139 3.01 0.10 9.15
N SER A 140 4.20 0.68 8.95
CA SER A 140 5.27 0.66 9.95
C SER A 140 4.85 1.30 11.27
N TYR A 141 4.16 2.45 11.21
CA TYR A 141 3.58 3.10 12.39
C TYR A 141 2.57 2.19 13.09
N LEU A 142 1.61 1.59 12.38
CA LEU A 142 0.59 0.71 12.96
C LEU A 142 1.22 -0.49 13.66
N LEU A 143 2.16 -1.16 12.99
CA LEU A 143 2.91 -2.29 13.56
C LEU A 143 3.68 -1.88 14.81
N SER A 144 4.27 -0.67 14.84
CA SER A 144 5.00 -0.18 16.00
C SER A 144 4.15 -0.01 17.26
N LEU A 145 2.83 0.16 17.12
CA LEU A 145 1.90 0.27 18.25
C LEU A 145 1.74 -1.05 19.02
N VAL A 146 2.09 -2.17 18.40
CA VAL A 146 1.98 -3.52 18.97
C VAL A 146 3.33 -4.24 19.04
N ALA A 147 4.39 -3.70 18.42
CA ALA A 147 5.72 -4.30 18.38
C ALA A 147 6.48 -4.28 19.72
N ILE A 148 5.88 -3.79 20.81
CA ILE A 148 6.45 -3.80 22.16
C ILE A 148 5.34 -4.06 23.17
N LYS A 149 5.14 -5.33 23.52
CA LYS A 149 4.65 -5.79 24.83
C LYS A 149 5.26 -7.15 25.15
#